data_AF-A0A2A9G092-F1
#
_entry.id   AF-A0A2A9G092-F1
#
_cell.length_a   1.000
_cell.length_b   1.000
_cell.length_c   1.000
_cell.angle_alpha   90.00
_cell.angle_beta   90.00
_cell.angle_gamma   90.00
#
_symmetry.space_group_name_H-M   'P 1'
#
loop_
_entity.id
_entity.type
_entity.pdbx_description
1 polymer ?
#
loop_
_entity_poly.entity_id
_entity_poly.type
_entity_poly.pdbx_seq_one_letter_code
_entity_poly.pdbx_strand_id
1 'polypeptide(L)'
;MSTTEAVRTPAPPRWPRLVFRATTLVSAVLLFDQAVFAGQFLSGGYDSLQTHRENATYAGISVLVSAVAAVLVRRPGRGPWWPILGSLGLFGLIALQIALGFARLITVHVPVGVATILLAATMAVAAWRR
;
A
#
# COMPACT_ATOMS: atom_id res chain seq x y z
N MET A 1 -11.72 -1.92 -55.72
CA MET A 1 -10.68 -1.67 -54.70
C MET A 1 -11.38 -1.08 -53.47
N SER A 2 -11.76 -1.91 -52.50
CA SER A 2 -12.30 -1.44 -51.20
C SER A 2 -11.18 -1.47 -50.18
N THR A 3 -10.80 -0.31 -49.67
CA THR A 3 -9.88 -0.17 -48.53
C THR A 3 -10.64 -0.46 -47.24
N THR A 4 -10.38 -1.62 -46.64
CA THR A 4 -10.90 -1.96 -45.31
C THR A 4 -10.20 -1.07 -44.28
N GLU A 5 -10.87 -0.01 -43.80
CA GLU A 5 -10.42 0.76 -42.64
C GLU A 5 -10.45 -0.15 -41.41
N ALA A 6 -9.26 -0.52 -40.92
CA ALA A 6 -9.13 -1.25 -39.67
C ALA A 6 -9.62 -0.37 -38.51
N VAL A 7 -10.72 -0.76 -37.86
CA VAL A 7 -11.23 -0.13 -36.64
C VAL A 7 -10.14 -0.16 -35.57
N ARG A 8 -9.53 1.00 -35.28
CA ARG A 8 -8.59 1.14 -34.16
C ARG A 8 -9.38 1.13 -32.86
N THR A 9 -9.22 0.09 -32.05
CA THR A 9 -9.75 0.11 -30.69
C THR A 9 -8.94 1.11 -29.84
N PRO A 10 -9.59 1.94 -29.00
CA PRO A 10 -8.89 2.87 -28.13
C PRO A 10 -7.94 2.13 -27.19
N ALA A 11 -6.71 2.66 -27.02
CA ALA A 11 -5.78 2.12 -26.04
C ALA A 11 -6.35 2.28 -24.62
N PRO A 12 -6.16 1.30 -23.72
CA PRO A 12 -6.68 1.38 -22.37
C PRO A 12 -6.04 2.53 -21.58
N PRO A 13 -6.78 3.18 -20.67
CA PRO A 13 -6.29 4.30 -19.89
C PRO A 13 -5.12 3.88 -18.96
N ARG A 14 -4.06 4.69 -18.94
CA ARG A 14 -2.84 4.42 -18.14
C ARG A 14 -2.94 4.91 -16.68
N TRP A 15 -3.88 5.81 -16.40
CA TRP A 15 -4.00 6.45 -15.09
C TRP A 15 -4.20 5.47 -13.92
N PRO A 16 -4.98 4.36 -14.00
CA PRO A 16 -5.18 3.48 -12.85
C PRO A 16 -3.87 2.81 -12.41
N ARG A 17 -3.00 2.49 -13.38
CA ARG A 17 -1.68 1.91 -13.12
C ARG A 17 -0.72 2.94 -12.51
N LEU A 18 -0.78 4.19 -12.96
CA LEU A 18 0.00 5.28 -12.36
C LEU A 18 -0.44 5.55 -10.92
N VAL A 19 -1.74 5.61 -10.67
CA VAL A 19 -2.29 5.75 -9.31
C VAL A 19 -1.83 4.59 -8.43
N PHE A 20 -1.99 3.34 -8.88
CA PHE A 20 -1.53 2.18 -8.13
C PHE A 20 -0.02 2.24 -7.80
N ARG A 21 0.82 2.60 -8.77
CA ARG A 21 2.28 2.75 -8.55
C ARG A 21 2.62 3.86 -7.56
N ALA A 22 1.95 5.00 -7.67
CA ALA A 22 2.17 6.12 -6.75
C ALA A 22 1.71 5.76 -5.33
N THR A 23 0.51 5.19 -5.18
CA THR A 23 -0.06 4.90 -3.86
C THR A 23 0.66 3.75 -3.18
N THR A 24 1.13 2.73 -3.91
CA THR A 24 1.98 1.67 -3.34
C THR A 24 3.33 2.20 -2.84
N LEU A 25 3.94 3.13 -3.57
CA LEU A 25 5.17 3.81 -3.14
C LEU A 25 4.92 4.66 -1.90
N VAL A 26 3.86 5.48 -1.90
CA VAL A 26 3.47 6.29 -0.73
C VAL A 26 3.19 5.41 0.48
N SER A 27 2.46 4.30 0.32
CA SER A 27 2.23 3.34 1.40
C SER A 27 3.53 2.75 1.94
N ALA A 28 4.51 2.43 1.10
CA ALA A 28 5.80 1.92 1.55
C ALA A 28 6.58 2.97 2.36
N VAL A 29 6.55 4.24 1.94
CA VAL A 29 7.17 5.36 2.68
C VAL A 29 6.46 5.56 4.03
N LEU A 30 5.14 5.64 4.04
CA LEU A 30 4.37 5.83 5.29
C LEU A 30 4.63 4.68 6.28
N LEU A 31 4.65 3.43 5.79
CA LEU A 31 4.96 2.28 6.65
C LEU A 31 6.41 2.29 7.14
N PHE A 32 7.37 2.78 6.35
CA PHE A 32 8.73 3.01 6.84
C PHE A 32 8.77 4.09 7.93
N ASP A 33 8.04 5.18 7.74
CA ASP A 33 7.93 6.27 8.72
C ASP A 33 7.34 5.80 10.06
N GLN A 34 6.46 4.78 10.06
CA GLN A 34 6.00 4.14 11.31
C GLN A 34 7.17 3.70 12.20
N ALA A 35 8.22 3.11 11.62
CA ALA A 35 9.41 2.68 12.35
C ALA A 35 10.24 3.88 12.84
N VAL A 36 10.30 4.96 12.06
CA VAL A 36 10.96 6.21 12.47
C VAL A 36 10.26 6.81 13.70
N PHE A 37 8.94 6.96 13.66
CA PHE A 37 8.17 7.54 14.76
C PHE A 37 8.16 6.65 16.00
N ALA A 38 8.13 5.32 15.82
CA ALA A 38 8.30 4.38 16.92
C ALA A 38 9.70 4.47 17.54
N GLY A 39 10.75 4.57 16.73
CA GLY A 39 12.12 4.77 17.20
C GLY A 39 12.30 6.06 17.98
N GLN A 40 11.72 7.16 17.51
CA GLN A 40 11.70 8.44 18.21
C GLN A 40 11.01 8.33 19.58
N PHE A 41 9.87 7.64 19.64
CA PHE A 41 9.12 7.42 20.88
C PHE A 41 9.94 6.63 21.89
N LEU A 42 10.57 5.53 21.43
CA LEU A 42 11.44 4.70 22.26
C LEU A 42 12.72 5.42 22.69
N SER A 43 13.13 6.48 21.98
CA SER A 43 14.28 7.32 22.32
C SER A 43 13.93 8.49 23.24
N GLY A 44 12.70 8.55 23.77
CA GLY A 44 12.24 9.58 24.72
C GLY A 44 11.46 10.74 24.09
N GLY A 45 11.26 10.75 22.77
CA GLY A 45 10.39 11.71 22.08
C GLY A 45 8.92 11.31 22.19
N TYR A 46 8.33 11.37 23.39
CA TYR A 46 7.01 10.79 23.66
C TYR A 46 5.87 11.32 22.76
N ASP A 47 5.96 12.56 22.29
CA ASP A 47 5.00 13.17 21.37
C ASP A 47 4.93 12.46 20.01
N SER A 48 6.02 11.80 19.58
CA SER A 48 6.04 11.05 18.31
C SER A 48 5.11 9.83 18.33
N LEU A 49 4.62 9.40 19.50
CA LEU A 49 3.58 8.37 19.59
C LEU A 49 2.28 8.84 18.93
N GLN A 50 1.93 10.12 19.06
CA GLN A 50 0.75 10.67 18.41
C GLN A 50 0.94 10.66 16.89
N THR A 51 2.11 11.11 16.41
CA THR A 51 2.47 11.06 14.98
C THR A 51 2.47 9.63 14.43
N HIS A 52 2.98 8.67 15.20
CA HIS A 52 2.93 7.24 14.84
C HIS A 52 1.48 6.77 14.64
N ARG A 53 0.56 7.14 15.54
CA ARG A 53 -0.88 6.79 15.42
C ARG A 53 -1.55 7.45 14.22
N GLU A 54 -1.31 8.74 13.99
CA GLU A 54 -1.89 9.47 12.86
C GLU A 54 -1.38 8.93 11.53
N ASN A 55 -0.08 8.68 11.44
CA ASN A 55 0.54 8.09 10.26
C ASN A 55 -0.03 6.70 9.93
N ALA A 56 -0.42 5.89 10.92
CA ALA A 56 -1.04 4.58 10.68
C ALA A 56 -2.39 4.74 9.95
N THR A 57 -3.14 5.78 10.27
CA THR A 57 -4.38 6.13 9.55
C THR A 57 -4.09 6.51 8.10
N TYR A 58 -3.11 7.36 7.85
CA TYR A 58 -2.72 7.74 6.49
C TYR A 58 -2.19 6.55 5.68
N ALA A 59 -1.41 5.67 6.29
CA ALA A 59 -0.94 4.44 5.67
C ALA A 59 -2.12 3.54 5.27
N GLY A 60 -3.10 3.35 6.17
CA GLY A 60 -4.32 2.60 5.89
C GLY A 60 -5.11 3.17 4.71
N ILE A 61 -5.32 4.50 4.68
CA ILE A 61 -6.00 5.18 3.56
C ILE A 61 -5.22 4.97 2.26
N SER A 62 -3.90 5.18 2.25
CA SER A 62 -3.07 5.00 1.04
C SER A 62 -3.15 3.57 0.49
N VAL A 63 -3.18 2.56 1.37
CA VAL A 63 -3.33 1.16 0.97
C VAL A 63 -4.74 0.88 0.42
N LEU A 64 -5.80 1.47 0.99
CA LEU A 64 -7.15 1.36 0.43
C LEU A 64 -7.25 2.00 -0.95
N VAL A 65 -6.66 3.17 -1.16
CA VAL A 65 -6.59 3.80 -2.49
C VAL A 65 -5.85 2.89 -3.47
N SER A 66 -4.76 2.24 -3.04
CA SER A 66 -4.05 1.23 -3.84
C SER A 66 -4.96 0.05 -4.20
N ALA A 67 -5.79 -0.44 -3.28
CA ALA A 67 -6.75 -1.52 -3.54
C ALA A 67 -7.80 -1.11 -4.60
N VAL A 68 -8.35 0.11 -4.50
CA VAL A 68 -9.29 0.65 -5.49
C VAL A 68 -8.62 0.78 -6.87
N ALA A 69 -7.41 1.33 -6.92
CA ALA A 69 -6.64 1.43 -8.16
C ALA A 69 -6.34 0.05 -8.77
N ALA A 70 -6.01 -0.95 -7.94
CA ALA A 70 -5.80 -2.33 -8.36
C ALA A 70 -7.07 -2.95 -8.97
N VAL A 71 -8.25 -2.70 -8.40
CA VAL A 71 -9.54 -3.13 -8.97
C VAL A 71 -9.78 -2.48 -10.33
N LEU A 72 -9.44 -1.20 -10.48
CA LEU A 72 -9.58 -0.47 -11.74
C LEU A 72 -8.60 -0.95 -12.81
N VAL A 73 -7.35 -1.25 -12.46
CA VAL A 73 -6.35 -1.89 -13.34
C VAL A 73 -6.86 -3.25 -13.83
N ARG A 74 -7.63 -3.96 -13.01
CA ARG A 74 -8.19 -5.26 -13.35
C ARG A 74 -9.35 -5.19 -14.35
N ARG A 75 -10.12 -4.10 -14.42
CA ARG A 75 -11.25 -3.95 -15.37
C ARG A 75 -10.70 -3.56 -16.77
N PRO A 76 -10.98 -4.31 -17.88
CA PRO A 76 -12.05 -5.28 -18.13
C PRO A 76 -11.58 -6.76 -18.17
N GLY A 77 -10.98 -7.26 -17.09
CA GLY A 77 -10.88 -8.70 -16.78
C GLY A 77 -9.53 -9.40 -16.93
N ARG A 78 -8.45 -8.71 -17.36
CA ARG A 78 -7.15 -9.37 -17.68
C ARG A 78 -5.97 -9.00 -16.77
N GLY A 79 -6.16 -8.08 -15.82
CA GLY A 79 -5.12 -7.75 -14.84
C GLY A 79 -4.93 -8.86 -13.80
N PRO A 80 -3.73 -9.02 -13.21
CA PRO A 80 -3.49 -10.01 -12.16
C PRO A 80 -4.33 -9.73 -10.90
N TRP A 81 -4.65 -10.77 -10.11
CA TRP A 81 -5.36 -10.63 -8.82
C TRP A 81 -4.45 -10.17 -7.68
N TRP A 82 -3.15 -10.46 -7.76
CA TRP A 82 -2.20 -10.18 -6.68
C TRP A 82 -2.20 -8.72 -6.19
N PRO A 83 -2.39 -7.66 -7.02
CA PRO A 83 -2.41 -6.28 -6.54
C PRO A 83 -3.56 -6.00 -5.57
N ILE A 84 -4.72 -6.63 -5.80
CA ILE A 84 -5.90 -6.49 -4.94
C ILE A 84 -5.64 -7.23 -3.63
N LEU A 85 -5.22 -8.48 -3.70
CA LEU A 85 -4.94 -9.30 -2.51
C LEU A 85 -3.81 -8.72 -1.67
N GLY A 86 -2.75 -8.22 -2.30
CA GLY A 86 -1.62 -7.58 -1.62
C GLY A 86 -2.05 -6.30 -0.89
N SER A 87 -2.85 -5.44 -1.54
CA SER A 87 -3.36 -4.21 -0.92
C SER A 87 -4.30 -4.53 0.25
N LEU A 88 -5.24 -5.46 0.08
CA LEU A 88 -6.14 -5.86 1.17
C LEU A 88 -5.40 -6.57 2.31
N GLY A 89 -4.38 -7.37 2.00
CA GLY A 89 -3.51 -8.01 2.99
C GLY A 89 -2.73 -6.99 3.82
N LEU A 90 -2.14 -5.98 3.18
CA LEU A 90 -1.48 -4.88 3.88
C LEU A 90 -2.46 -4.08 4.74
N PHE A 91 -3.67 -3.82 4.25
CA PHE A 91 -4.70 -3.16 5.05
C PHE A 91 -5.06 -3.96 6.30
N GLY A 92 -5.25 -5.27 6.17
CA GLY A 92 -5.46 -6.17 7.30
C GLY A 92 -4.29 -6.19 8.28
N LEU A 93 -3.04 -6.18 7.78
CA LEU A 93 -1.85 -6.09 8.62
C LEU A 93 -1.78 -4.76 9.38
N ILE A 94 -2.12 -3.63 8.75
CA ILE A 94 -2.19 -2.32 9.42
C ILE A 94 -3.25 -2.35 10.54
N ALA A 95 -4.44 -2.91 10.28
CA ALA A 95 -5.47 -3.05 11.29
C ALA A 95 -5.01 -3.93 12.47
N LEU A 96 -4.33 -5.05 12.17
CA LEU A 96 -3.71 -5.89 13.19
C LEU A 96 -2.65 -5.12 13.98
N GLN A 97 -1.81 -4.31 13.33
CA GLN A 97 -0.80 -3.49 13.99
C GLN A 97 -1.40 -2.49 14.97
N ILE A 98 -2.48 -1.83 14.57
CA ILE A 98 -3.23 -0.92 15.44
C ILE A 98 -3.72 -1.67 16.69
N ALA A 99 -4.34 -2.85 16.51
CA ALA A 99 -4.81 -3.67 17.61
C ALA A 99 -3.67 -4.10 18.56
N LEU A 100 -2.55 -4.59 18.01
CA LEU A 100 -1.36 -4.97 18.78
C LEU A 100 -0.76 -3.79 19.56
N GLY A 101 -0.73 -2.60 18.93
CA GLY A 101 -0.24 -1.36 19.55
C GLY A 101 -1.10 -0.93 20.74
N PHE A 102 -2.43 -0.95 20.59
CA PHE A 102 -3.35 -0.65 21.69
C PHE A 102 -3.32 -1.71 22.80
N ALA A 103 -3.14 -2.98 22.44
CA ALA A 103 -2.96 -4.08 23.38
C ALA A 103 -1.58 -4.08 24.06
N ARG A 104 -0.68 -3.16 23.68
CA ARG A 104 0.71 -3.05 24.20
C ARG A 104 1.53 -4.32 24.02
N LEU A 105 1.22 -5.13 23.00
CA LEU A 105 1.93 -6.36 22.67
C LEU A 105 3.17 -6.07 21.81
N ILE A 106 4.09 -5.24 22.33
CA ILE A 106 5.21 -4.67 21.57
C ILE A 106 6.13 -5.75 20.98
N THR A 107 6.34 -6.86 21.71
CA THR A 107 7.14 -8.01 21.26
C THR A 107 6.62 -8.63 19.97
N VAL A 108 5.30 -8.58 19.71
CA VAL A 108 4.68 -9.09 18.47
C VAL A 108 4.49 -7.96 17.46
N HIS A 109 4.11 -6.77 17.93
CA HIS A 109 3.92 -5.57 17.11
C HIS A 109 5.14 -5.27 16.25
N VAL A 110 6.34 -5.22 16.86
CA VAL A 110 7.58 -4.83 16.16
C VAL A 110 7.95 -5.80 15.04
N PRO A 111 8.07 -7.13 15.25
CA PRO A 111 8.40 -8.06 14.17
C PRO A 111 7.36 -8.06 13.04
N VAL A 112 6.06 -8.03 13.38
CA VAL A 112 5.00 -7.95 12.36
C VAL A 112 5.07 -6.60 11.63
N GLY A 113 5.56 -5.54 12.28
CA GLY A 113 5.66 -4.20 11.71
C GLY A 113 6.74 -4.17 10.65
N VAL A 114 7.91 -4.72 10.98
CA VAL A 114 9.02 -4.94 10.04
C VAL A 114 8.56 -5.78 8.84
N ALA A 115 7.86 -6.90 9.08
CA ALA A 115 7.33 -7.73 8.00
C ALA A 115 6.36 -6.95 7.09
N THR A 116 5.51 -6.11 7.67
CA THR A 116 4.56 -5.26 6.92
C THR A 116 5.28 -4.24 6.05
N ILE A 117 6.36 -3.62 6.54
CA ILE A 117 7.22 -2.70 5.78
C ILE A 117 7.84 -3.43 4.58
N LEU A 118 8.43 -4.61 4.79
CA LEU A 118 9.05 -5.40 3.73
C LEU A 118 8.04 -5.82 2.65
N LEU A 119 6.84 -6.23 3.05
CA LEU A 119 5.76 -6.55 2.13
C LEU A 119 5.32 -5.34 1.31
N ALA A 120 5.19 -4.17 1.93
CA ALA A 120 4.83 -2.94 1.23
C ALA A 120 5.91 -2.50 0.23
N ALA A 121 7.19 -2.56 0.62
CA ALA A 121 8.31 -2.29 -0.27
C ALA A 121 8.34 -3.27 -1.46
N THR A 122 8.11 -4.56 -1.20
CA THR A 122 8.00 -5.59 -2.25
C THR A 122 6.84 -5.30 -3.20
N MET A 123 5.70 -4.89 -2.65
CA MET A 123 4.51 -4.53 -3.43
C MET A 123 4.79 -3.32 -4.33
N ALA A 124 5.45 -2.28 -3.80
CA ALA A 124 5.87 -1.12 -4.58
C ALA A 124 6.83 -1.55 -5.70
N VAL A 125 7.89 -2.28 -5.40
CA VAL A 125 8.84 -2.78 -6.42
C VAL A 125 8.13 -3.60 -7.51
N ALA A 126 7.21 -4.49 -7.12
CA ALA A 126 6.43 -5.29 -8.06
C ALA A 126 5.52 -4.43 -8.96
N ALA A 127 4.95 -3.34 -8.42
CA ALA A 127 4.12 -2.41 -9.17
C ALA A 127 4.90 -1.66 -10.27
N TRP A 128 6.19 -1.40 -10.05
CA TRP A 128 7.07 -0.72 -11.01
C TRP A 128 7.72 -1.66 -12.03
N ARG A 129 7.99 -2.91 -11.65
CA ARG A 129 8.59 -3.92 -12.54
C ARG A 129 7.61 -4.52 -13.54
N ARG A 130 6.32 -4.55 -13.22
CA ARG A 130 5.25 -5.10 -14.08
C ARG A 130 4.47 -4.01 -14.76
#